data_AF-A0A9D6RLB3-F1
#
_entry.id   AF-A0A9D6RLB3-F1
#
_cell.length_a   1.000
_cell.length_b   1.000
_cell.length_c   1.000
_cell.angle_alpha   90.00
_cell.angle_beta   90.00
_cell.angle_gamma   90.00
#
_symmetry.space_group_name_H-M   'P 1'
#
loop_
_entity.id
_entity.type
_entity.pdbx_description
1 polymer ?
#
loop_
_entity_poly.entity_id
_entity_poly.type
_entity_poly.pdbx_seq_one_letter_code
_entity_poly.pdbx_strand_id
1 'polypeptide(L)'
;MKGFRSLTLWLFMLLAACSSAGKTRLQAYFQAVAPYEQLLGEVQTELTRIAGLHQSERRQAYEQMALGLEERAAQLKQLEVPREAARYHTGLSELLELGRAFMRNAASAIDADQETTARLASERQALSERWSSGVTLLKAEQAALAQKHGLQFE
;
A
#
# COMPACT_ATOMS: atom_id res chain seq x y z
N MET A 1 25.64 -9.59 -49.30
CA MET A 1 25.18 -8.96 -48.03
C MET A 1 23.69 -9.28 -47.78
N LYS A 2 23.35 -10.47 -47.27
CA LYS A 2 21.94 -10.86 -46.99
C LYS A 2 21.65 -11.29 -45.53
N GLY A 3 22.68 -11.38 -44.67
CA GLY A 3 22.53 -11.83 -43.28
C GLY A 3 22.10 -10.76 -42.26
N PHE A 4 22.23 -9.48 -42.58
CA PHE A 4 22.05 -8.40 -41.57
C PHE A 4 20.58 -8.08 -41.26
N ARG A 5 19.66 -8.36 -42.18
CA ARG A 5 18.21 -8.08 -42.01
C ARG A 5 17.48 -9.08 -41.10
N SER A 6 18.02 -10.29 -40.94
CA SER A 6 17.40 -11.33 -40.11
C SER A 6 17.72 -11.14 -38.62
N LEU A 7 18.92 -10.63 -38.31
CA LEU A 7 19.35 -10.39 -36.93
C LEU A 7 18.57 -9.24 -36.25
N THR A 8 18.29 -8.16 -36.96
CA THR A 8 17.52 -7.03 -36.43
C THR A 8 16.06 -7.39 -36.16
N LEU A 9 15.45 -8.24 -37.00
CA LEU A 9 14.08 -8.74 -36.80
C LEU A 9 13.96 -9.64 -35.57
N TRP A 10 14.94 -10.52 -35.33
CA TRP A 10 15.00 -11.36 -34.12
C TRP A 10 15.21 -10.53 -32.85
N LEU A 11 16.09 -9.51 -32.90
CA LEU A 11 16.33 -8.62 -31.77
C LEU A 11 15.08 -7.80 -31.43
N PHE A 12 14.36 -7.29 -32.42
CA PHE A 12 13.10 -6.57 -32.23
C PHE A 12 11.99 -7.48 -31.67
N MET A 13 11.88 -8.73 -32.10
CA MET A 13 10.92 -9.68 -31.55
C MET A 13 11.23 -10.07 -30.10
N LEU A 14 12.51 -10.26 -29.76
CA LEU A 14 12.93 -10.52 -28.38
C LEU A 14 12.66 -9.32 -27.46
N LEU A 15 12.91 -8.10 -27.95
CA LEU A 15 12.60 -6.86 -27.22
C LEU A 15 11.10 -6.65 -27.04
N ALA A 16 10.30 -6.93 -28.06
CA ALA A 16 8.84 -6.84 -28.01
C ALA A 16 8.24 -7.86 -27.03
N ALA A 17 8.72 -9.12 -27.07
CA ALA A 17 8.30 -10.19 -26.17
C ALA A 17 8.71 -9.96 -24.71
N CYS A 18 9.88 -9.34 -24.47
CA CYS A 18 10.27 -8.92 -23.12
C CYS A 18 9.39 -7.77 -22.60
N SER A 19 8.98 -6.84 -23.47
CA SER A 19 8.10 -5.73 -23.08
C SER A 19 6.68 -6.18 -22.75
N SER A 20 6.13 -7.15 -23.48
CA SER A 20 4.79 -7.68 -23.22
C SER A 20 4.75 -8.52 -21.95
N ALA A 21 5.76 -9.38 -21.73
CA ALA A 21 5.86 -10.17 -20.50
C ALA A 21 6.03 -9.29 -19.25
N GLY A 22 6.84 -8.23 -19.32
CA GLY A 22 6.99 -7.26 -18.22
C GLY A 22 5.68 -6.52 -17.93
N LYS A 23 4.95 -6.09 -18.96
CA LYS A 23 3.63 -5.45 -18.82
C LYS A 23 2.61 -6.38 -18.17
N THR A 24 2.53 -7.63 -18.60
CA THR A 24 1.59 -8.62 -18.04
C THR A 24 1.89 -8.93 -16.57
N ARG A 25 3.16 -9.07 -16.18
CA ARG A 25 3.53 -9.27 -14.76
C ARG A 25 3.18 -8.06 -13.90
N LEU A 26 3.41 -6.86 -14.41
CA LEU A 26 3.08 -5.64 -13.69
C LEU A 26 1.56 -5.47 -13.53
N GLN A 27 0.78 -5.81 -14.55
CA GLN A 27 -0.69 -5.84 -14.45
C GLN A 27 -1.18 -6.86 -13.43
N ALA A 28 -0.66 -8.09 -13.47
CA ALA A 28 -1.02 -9.13 -12.50
C ALA A 28 -0.66 -8.71 -11.06
N TYR A 29 0.50 -8.08 -10.88
CA TYR A 29 0.88 -7.50 -9.59
C TYR A 29 -0.11 -6.43 -9.11
N PHE A 30 -0.48 -5.47 -9.97
CA PHE A 30 -1.43 -4.42 -9.59
C PHE A 30 -2.83 -4.96 -9.30
N GLN A 31 -3.27 -6.01 -10.00
CA GLN A 31 -4.51 -6.72 -9.66
C GLN A 31 -4.40 -7.42 -8.30
N ALA A 32 -3.25 -8.01 -7.99
CA ALA A 32 -3.02 -8.67 -6.71
C ALA A 32 -2.95 -7.68 -5.53
N VAL A 33 -2.45 -6.45 -5.75
CA VAL A 33 -2.36 -5.44 -4.68
C VAL A 33 -3.62 -4.57 -4.51
N ALA A 34 -4.55 -4.57 -5.47
CA ALA A 34 -5.78 -3.77 -5.42
C ALA A 34 -6.59 -3.93 -4.11
N PRO A 35 -6.76 -5.14 -3.52
CA PRO A 35 -7.46 -5.28 -2.24
C PRO A 35 -6.78 -4.54 -1.08
N TYR A 36 -5.45 -4.39 -1.12
CA TYR A 36 -4.70 -3.68 -0.09
C TYR A 36 -4.83 -2.16 -0.25
N GLU A 37 -4.89 -1.66 -1.49
CA GLU A 37 -5.19 -0.25 -1.76
C GLU A 37 -6.60 0.11 -1.30
N GLN A 38 -7.58 -0.77 -1.57
CA GLN A 38 -8.94 -0.60 -1.07
C GLN A 38 -8.98 -0.51 0.45
N LEU A 39 -8.25 -1.41 1.14
CA LEU A 39 -8.14 -1.38 2.60
C LEU A 39 -7.57 -0.06 3.13
N LEU A 40 -6.58 0.55 2.47
CA LEU A 40 -6.09 1.88 2.86
C LEU A 40 -7.19 2.94 2.82
N GLY A 41 -8.10 2.86 1.84
CA GLY A 41 -9.27 3.74 1.76
C GLY A 41 -10.31 3.44 2.84
N GLU A 42 -10.56 2.16 3.11
CA GLU A 42 -11.51 1.70 4.15
C GLU A 42 -11.07 2.12 5.55
N VAL A 43 -9.77 2.12 5.84
CA VAL A 43 -9.22 2.59 7.13
C VAL A 43 -9.75 3.98 7.48
N GLN A 44 -9.81 4.91 6.53
CA GLN A 44 -10.27 6.28 6.80
C GLN A 44 -11.77 6.35 7.10
N THR A 45 -12.58 5.59 6.35
CA THR A 45 -14.01 5.43 6.62
C THR A 45 -14.25 4.82 7.98
N GLU A 46 -13.46 3.81 8.34
CA GLU A 46 -13.65 3.09 9.59
C GLU A 46 -13.26 3.90 10.82
N LEU A 47 -12.26 4.77 10.72
CA LEU A 47 -11.95 5.72 11.79
C LEU A 47 -13.15 6.60 12.14
N THR A 48 -13.92 7.01 11.14
CA THR A 48 -15.14 7.82 11.34
C THR A 48 -16.24 6.99 12.02
N ARG A 49 -16.42 5.74 11.59
CA ARG A 49 -17.37 4.82 12.22
C ARG A 49 -17.02 4.54 13.68
N ILE A 50 -15.75 4.25 13.97
CA ILE A 50 -15.26 3.93 15.32
C ILE A 50 -15.43 5.13 16.24
N ALA A 51 -15.22 6.37 15.76
CA ALA A 51 -15.40 7.57 16.58
C ALA A 51 -16.81 7.71 17.17
N GLY A 52 -17.84 7.13 16.54
CA GLY A 52 -19.23 7.13 17.01
C GLY A 52 -19.59 6.01 17.99
N LEU A 53 -18.69 5.07 18.28
CA LEU A 53 -18.94 3.94 19.18
C LEU A 53 -18.77 4.30 20.67
N HIS A 54 -19.32 3.48 21.56
CA HIS A 54 -19.04 3.58 22.99
C HIS A 54 -17.57 3.27 23.30
N GLN A 55 -17.04 3.79 24.42
CA GLN A 55 -15.61 3.71 24.76
C GLN A 55 -15.05 2.28 24.77
N SER A 56 -15.77 1.33 25.36
CA SER A 56 -15.38 -0.09 25.40
C SER A 56 -15.34 -0.73 24.00
N GLU A 57 -16.27 -0.35 23.12
CA GLU A 57 -16.36 -0.84 21.75
C GLU A 57 -15.28 -0.24 20.84
N ARG A 58 -14.90 1.02 21.10
CA ARG A 58 -13.82 1.70 20.36
C ARG A 58 -12.50 0.96 20.48
N ARG A 59 -12.14 0.54 21.70
CA ARG A 59 -10.89 -0.17 21.95
C ARG A 59 -10.84 -1.47 21.14
N GLN A 60 -11.88 -2.27 21.27
CA GLN A 60 -11.99 -3.53 20.54
C GLN A 60 -11.95 -3.31 19.01
N ALA A 61 -12.65 -2.30 18.50
CA ALA A 61 -12.66 -2.00 17.07
C ALA A 61 -11.28 -1.56 16.54
N TYR A 62 -10.55 -0.73 17.28
CA TYR A 62 -9.18 -0.37 16.93
C TYR A 62 -8.23 -1.58 16.96
N GLU A 63 -8.33 -2.44 17.98
CA GLU A 63 -7.52 -3.66 18.08
C GLU A 63 -7.82 -4.63 16.92
N GLN A 64 -9.10 -4.83 16.57
CA GLN A 64 -9.51 -5.67 15.44
C GLN A 64 -8.97 -5.12 14.11
N MET A 65 -9.07 -3.81 13.88
CA MET A 65 -8.52 -3.19 12.67
C MET A 65 -6.99 -3.32 12.61
N ALA A 66 -6.31 -3.17 13.75
CA ALA A 66 -4.86 -3.37 13.83
C ALA A 66 -4.44 -4.80 13.46
N LEU A 67 -5.19 -5.80 13.91
CA LEU A 67 -4.96 -7.21 13.56
C LEU A 67 -5.21 -7.46 12.06
N GLY A 68 -6.30 -6.93 11.51
CA GLY A 68 -6.58 -7.04 10.08
C GLY A 68 -5.48 -6.41 9.22
N LEU A 69 -4.97 -5.24 9.61
CA LEU A 69 -3.84 -4.60 8.93
C LEU A 69 -2.55 -5.40 9.03
N GLU A 70 -2.30 -6.05 10.17
CA GLU A 70 -1.15 -6.94 10.37
C GLU A 70 -1.21 -8.18 9.46
N GLU A 71 -2.36 -8.86 9.41
CA GLU A 71 -2.57 -10.01 8.53
C GLU A 71 -2.40 -9.63 7.06
N ARG A 72 -2.93 -8.48 6.66
CA ARG A 72 -2.82 -7.98 5.28
C ARG A 72 -1.39 -7.56 4.95
N ALA A 73 -0.68 -6.91 5.87
CA ALA A 73 0.74 -6.62 5.68
C ALA A 73 1.57 -7.91 5.52
N ALA A 74 1.25 -8.97 6.27
CA ALA A 74 1.91 -10.28 6.14
C ALA A 74 1.60 -10.95 4.78
N GLN A 75 0.34 -10.89 4.32
CA GLN A 75 -0.06 -11.41 3.01
C GLN A 75 0.60 -10.63 1.86
N LEU A 76 0.67 -9.30 1.97
CA LEU A 76 1.34 -8.45 0.99
C LEU A 76 2.80 -8.86 0.80
N LYS A 77 3.52 -9.12 1.91
CA LYS A 77 4.94 -9.55 1.90
C LYS A 77 5.18 -10.90 1.18
N GLN A 78 4.13 -11.69 0.95
CA GLN A 78 4.22 -12.97 0.23
C GLN A 78 4.04 -12.83 -1.29
N LEU A 79 3.62 -11.66 -1.77
CA LEU A 79 3.41 -11.46 -3.20
C LEU A 79 4.74 -11.45 -3.97
N GLU A 80 4.72 -11.98 -5.18
CA GLU A 80 5.82 -11.80 -6.12
C GLU A 80 5.84 -10.36 -6.61
N VAL A 81 6.95 -9.66 -6.39
CA VAL A 81 7.08 -8.23 -6.70
C VAL A 81 7.93 -8.04 -7.95
N PRO A 82 7.35 -7.53 -9.05
CA PRO A 82 8.13 -7.10 -10.21
C PRO A 82 9.14 -6.03 -9.78
N ARG A 83 10.36 -6.09 -10.32
CA ARG A 83 11.45 -5.18 -9.97
C ARG A 83 11.04 -3.70 -10.15
N GLU A 84 10.25 -3.43 -11.17
CA GLU A 84 9.72 -2.11 -11.50
C GLU A 84 8.76 -1.58 -10.44
N ALA A 85 8.06 -2.47 -9.73
CA ALA A 85 7.09 -2.12 -8.69
C ALA A 85 7.68 -2.14 -7.26
N ALA A 86 8.96 -2.47 -7.09
CA ALA A 86 9.57 -2.68 -5.76
C ALA A 86 9.41 -1.46 -4.82
N ARG A 87 9.57 -0.24 -5.37
CA ARG A 87 9.39 0.99 -4.59
C ARG A 87 7.93 1.21 -4.18
N TYR A 88 7.00 1.02 -5.12
CA TYR A 88 5.57 1.07 -4.84
C TYR A 88 5.17 0.02 -3.78
N HIS A 89 5.66 -1.22 -3.90
CA HIS A 89 5.41 -2.29 -2.95
C HIS A 89 5.87 -1.93 -1.54
N THR A 90 7.08 -1.38 -1.43
CA THR A 90 7.65 -0.93 -0.16
C THR A 90 6.77 0.15 0.45
N GLY A 91 6.38 1.17 -0.33
CA GLY A 91 5.50 2.24 0.14
C GLY A 91 4.11 1.74 0.59
N LEU A 92 3.53 0.79 -0.13
CA LEU A 92 2.24 0.17 0.24
C LEU A 92 2.37 -0.62 1.55
N SER A 93 3.43 -1.40 1.71
CA SER A 93 3.70 -2.13 2.96
C SER A 93 3.94 -1.18 4.13
N GLU A 94 4.68 -0.09 3.92
CA GLU A 94 4.91 0.93 4.95
C GLU A 94 3.60 1.60 5.38
N LEU A 95 2.72 1.90 4.44
CA LEU A 95 1.41 2.45 4.74
C LEU A 95 0.59 1.49 5.61
N LEU A 96 0.49 0.20 5.27
CA LEU A 96 -0.24 -0.77 6.10
C LEU A 96 0.30 -0.83 7.54
N GLU A 97 1.64 -0.79 7.71
CA GLU A 97 2.26 -0.78 9.05
C GLU A 97 1.99 0.54 9.79
N LEU A 98 1.97 1.68 9.11
CA LEU A 98 1.58 2.98 9.71
C LEU A 98 0.13 2.96 10.19
N GLY A 99 -0.78 2.38 9.41
CA GLY A 99 -2.18 2.22 9.79
C GLY A 99 -2.32 1.34 11.03
N ARG A 100 -1.62 0.20 11.06
CA ARG A 100 -1.58 -0.70 12.21
C ARG A 100 -1.07 0.02 13.46
N ALA A 101 0.03 0.77 13.33
CA ALA A 101 0.59 1.55 14.43
C ALA A 101 -0.39 2.61 14.95
N PHE A 102 -1.08 3.30 14.03
CA PHE A 102 -2.12 4.27 14.38
C PHE A 102 -3.25 3.61 15.17
N MET A 103 -3.76 2.48 14.72
CA MET A 103 -4.85 1.76 15.39
C MET A 103 -4.45 1.29 16.79
N ARG A 104 -3.24 0.74 16.95
CA ARG A 104 -2.72 0.34 18.27
C ARG A 104 -2.53 1.53 19.21
N ASN A 105 -2.02 2.65 18.70
CA ASN A 105 -1.91 3.88 19.47
C ASN A 105 -3.30 4.38 19.92
N ALA A 106 -4.29 4.36 19.01
CA ALA A 106 -5.65 4.79 19.31
C ALA A 106 -6.32 3.90 20.36
N ALA A 107 -6.16 2.58 20.27
CA ALA A 107 -6.61 1.63 21.29
C ALA A 107 -5.95 1.91 22.66
N SER A 108 -4.64 2.10 22.67
CA SER A 108 -3.86 2.32 23.90
C SER A 108 -4.25 3.60 24.63
N ALA A 109 -4.73 4.62 23.90
CA ALA A 109 -5.11 5.90 24.48
C ALA A 109 -6.47 5.88 25.20
N ILE A 110 -7.28 4.83 25.04
CA ILE A 110 -8.64 4.79 25.60
C ILE A 110 -8.63 4.67 27.13
N ASP A 111 -7.64 3.95 27.68
CA ASP A 111 -7.50 3.68 29.12
C ASP A 111 -6.22 4.31 29.71
N ALA A 112 -5.58 5.21 28.96
CA ALA A 112 -4.34 5.86 29.34
C ALA A 112 -4.56 6.96 30.39
N ASP A 113 -3.58 7.16 31.27
CA ASP A 113 -3.53 8.36 32.10
C ASP A 113 -3.32 9.63 31.26
N GLN A 114 -3.40 10.80 31.89
CA GLN A 114 -3.35 12.09 31.19
C GLN A 114 -2.00 12.33 30.49
N GLU A 115 -0.88 11.97 31.12
CA GLU A 115 0.46 12.13 30.55
C GLU A 115 0.65 11.22 29.33
N THR A 116 0.25 9.96 29.47
CA THR A 116 0.29 8.95 28.41
C THR A 116 -0.64 9.33 27.26
N THR A 117 -1.82 9.91 27.56
CA THR A 117 -2.75 10.40 26.54
C THR A 117 -2.13 11.50 25.69
N ALA A 118 -1.45 12.48 26.31
CA ALA A 118 -0.79 13.58 25.60
C ALA A 118 0.34 13.07 24.68
N ARG A 119 1.17 12.14 25.19
CA ARG A 119 2.22 11.50 24.39
C ARG A 119 1.62 10.72 23.21
N LEU A 120 0.62 9.87 23.46
CA LEU A 120 -0.02 9.07 22.42
C LEU A 120 -0.71 9.95 21.38
N ALA A 121 -1.29 11.09 21.76
CA ALA A 121 -1.87 12.04 20.83
C ALA A 121 -0.83 12.66 19.88
N SER A 122 0.34 13.05 20.40
CA SER A 122 1.46 13.56 19.59
C SER A 122 1.98 12.50 18.61
N GLU A 123 2.18 11.26 19.08
CA GLU A 123 2.57 10.14 18.22
C GLU A 123 1.53 9.88 17.12
N ARG A 124 0.24 9.93 17.45
CA ARG A 124 -0.85 9.74 16.50
C ARG A 124 -0.88 10.80 15.42
N GLN A 125 -0.61 12.06 15.79
CA GLN A 125 -0.47 13.14 14.83
C GLN A 125 0.69 12.87 13.87
N ALA A 126 1.87 12.50 14.38
CA ALA A 126 3.02 12.16 13.55
C ALA A 126 2.73 10.96 12.61
N LEU A 127 2.02 9.95 13.09
CA LEU A 127 1.58 8.81 12.26
C LEU A 127 0.62 9.25 11.17
N SER A 128 -0.33 10.14 11.48
CA SER A 128 -1.30 10.68 10.51
C SER A 128 -0.61 11.51 9.42
N GLU A 129 0.33 12.36 9.78
CA GLU A 129 1.13 13.16 8.83
C GLU A 129 1.95 12.27 7.90
N ARG A 130 2.64 11.26 8.46
CA ARG A 130 3.40 10.27 7.67
C ARG A 130 2.50 9.46 6.75
N TRP A 131 1.34 9.03 7.22
CA TRP A 131 0.36 8.31 6.40
C TRP A 131 -0.10 9.18 5.22
N SER A 132 -0.52 10.42 5.48
CA SER A 132 -0.98 11.34 4.44
C SER A 132 0.09 11.57 3.37
N SER A 133 1.33 11.86 3.77
CA SER A 133 2.46 12.00 2.87
C SER A 133 2.74 10.72 2.09
N GLY A 134 2.71 9.57 2.76
CA GLY A 134 2.92 8.26 2.16
C GLY A 134 1.87 7.93 1.09
N VAL A 135 0.59 8.21 1.34
CA VAL A 135 -0.49 8.01 0.35
C VAL A 135 -0.26 8.87 -0.89
N THR A 136 0.12 10.13 -0.73
CA THR A 136 0.45 11.02 -1.86
C THR A 136 1.63 10.46 -2.67
N LEU A 137 2.69 10.01 -2.00
CA LEU A 137 3.86 9.42 -2.65
C LEU A 137 3.51 8.11 -3.37
N LEU A 138 2.70 7.25 -2.76
CA LEU A 138 2.26 5.99 -3.35
C LEU A 138 1.46 6.22 -4.63
N LYS A 139 0.50 7.16 -4.61
CA LYS A 139 -0.29 7.54 -5.79
C LYS A 139 0.58 8.13 -6.91
N ALA A 140 1.57 8.95 -6.55
CA ALA A 140 2.51 9.50 -7.52
C ALA A 140 3.37 8.40 -8.18
N GLU A 141 3.84 7.43 -7.40
CA GLU A 141 4.58 6.27 -7.90
C GLU A 141 3.71 5.38 -8.79
N GLN A 142 2.46 5.12 -8.39
CA GLN A 142 1.49 4.38 -9.20
C GLN A 142 1.25 5.07 -10.55
N ALA A 143 1.03 6.39 -10.57
CA ALA A 143 0.86 7.17 -11.78
C ALA A 143 2.11 7.14 -12.68
N ALA A 144 3.31 7.24 -12.09
CA ALA A 144 4.57 7.14 -12.82
C ALA A 144 4.76 5.75 -13.47
N LEU A 145 4.39 4.68 -12.75
CA LEU A 145 4.40 3.31 -13.29
C LEU A 145 3.35 3.14 -14.40
N ALA A 146 2.16 3.74 -14.25
CA ALA A 146 1.12 3.73 -15.27
C ALA A 146 1.62 4.34 -16.58
N GLN A 147 2.17 5.55 -16.48
CA GLN A 147 2.68 6.30 -17.62
C GLN A 147 3.85 5.56 -18.30
N LYS A 148 4.80 5.06 -17.52
CA LYS A 148 6.00 4.40 -18.03
C LYS A 148 5.69 3.09 -18.77
N HIS A 149 4.69 2.34 -18.32
CA HIS A 149 4.37 1.01 -18.84
C HIS A 149 3.08 0.96 -19.68
N GLY A 150 2.45 2.11 -19.94
CA GLY A 150 1.19 2.21 -20.68
C GLY A 150 0.08 1.38 -20.05
N LEU A 151 -0.02 1.44 -18.72
CA LEU A 151 -1.09 0.82 -17.94
C LEU A 151 -2.23 1.82 -17.76
N GLN A 152 -3.45 1.31 -17.80
CA GLN A 152 -4.63 2.03 -17.33
C GLN A 152 -5.08 1.32 -16.06
N PHE A 153 -5.13 2.07 -14.96
CA PHE A 153 -5.72 1.64 -13.71
C PHE A 153 -7.12 2.26 -13.69
N GLU A 154 -8.15 1.42 -13.49
CA GLU A 154 -9.56 1.86 -13.35
C GLU A 154 -9.81 2.55 -12.02
#